data_AF-A0A966ZDH7-F1
#
_entry.id   AF-A0A966ZDH7-F1
#
_cell.length_a   1.000
_cell.length_b   1.000
_cell.length_c   1.000
_cell.angle_alpha   90.00
_cell.angle_beta   90.00
_cell.angle_gamma   90.00
#
_symmetry.space_group_name_H-M   'P 1'
#
loop_
_entity.id
_entity.type
_entity.pdbx_description
1 polymer ?
#
loop_
_entity_poly.entity_id
_entity_poly.type
_entity_poly.pdbx_seq_one_letter_code
_entity_poly.pdbx_strand_id
1 'polypeptide(L)'
;MQAALQKLIREPGRYLVRQWNWKSALTSSLTRGLLFLFANLTAGWRAAVGAMTTEWIFRAITSGFYGSITQTLGEVEPAWQGSLVAMFLLPLISHSMEFGVHYLRGTAKLKTSIIASIVFTMFSTLFNVYAMRRGTMVVGKGTQSLVEDMKRMPRMIAGFVTAVPRQVLRTLRDRLA
;
A
#
# COMPACT_ATOMS: atom_id res chain seq x y z
N MET A 1 15.93 -9.38 -7.30
CA MET A 1 14.85 -10.09 -6.56
C MET A 1 15.37 -10.95 -5.40
N GLN A 2 16.26 -11.93 -5.63
CA GLN A 2 16.75 -12.84 -4.56
C GLN A 2 17.33 -12.13 -3.33
N ALA A 3 18.15 -11.09 -3.52
CA ALA A 3 18.73 -10.34 -2.41
C ALA A 3 17.68 -9.62 -1.53
N ALA A 4 16.59 -9.12 -2.11
CA ALA A 4 15.52 -8.45 -1.37
C ALA A 4 14.71 -9.45 -0.53
N LEU A 5 14.37 -10.61 -1.11
CA LEU A 5 13.71 -11.70 -0.40
C LEU A 5 14.61 -12.27 0.71
N GLN A 6 15.92 -12.42 0.45
CA GLN A 6 16.88 -12.86 1.45
C GLN A 6 17.01 -11.88 2.61
N LYS A 7 16.99 -10.56 2.40
CA LYS A 7 16.99 -9.55 3.48
C LYS A 7 15.76 -9.69 4.38
N LEU A 8 14.58 -9.85 3.77
CA LEU A 8 13.30 -10.04 4.48
C LEU A 8 13.28 -11.34 5.30
N ILE A 9 13.84 -12.42 4.77
CA ILE A 9 13.85 -13.74 5.42
C ILE A 9 14.96 -13.85 6.48
N ARG A 10 16.16 -13.30 6.23
CA ARG A 10 17.31 -13.43 7.13
C ARG A 10 17.33 -12.40 8.26
N GLU A 11 16.79 -11.20 8.04
CA GLU A 11 16.76 -10.13 9.05
C GLU A 11 15.35 -9.56 9.27
N PRO A 12 14.32 -10.40 9.51
CA PRO A 12 12.93 -9.94 9.62
C PRO A 12 12.77 -8.91 10.74
N GLY A 13 13.41 -9.11 11.90
CA GLY A 13 13.34 -8.15 13.02
C GLY A 13 13.86 -6.76 12.66
N ARG A 14 14.88 -6.65 11.80
CA ARG A 14 15.44 -5.36 11.40
C ARG A 14 14.53 -4.64 10.40
N TYR A 15 14.04 -5.35 9.39
CA TYR A 15 13.28 -4.73 8.30
C TYR A 15 11.78 -4.61 8.58
N LEU A 16 11.20 -5.56 9.32
CA LEU A 16 9.76 -5.60 9.62
C LEU A 16 9.40 -4.93 10.95
N VAL A 17 10.27 -5.01 11.95
CA VAL A 17 10.01 -4.43 13.29
C VAL A 17 10.74 -3.10 13.46
N ARG A 18 12.07 -3.08 13.28
CA ARG A 18 12.87 -1.86 13.51
C ARG A 18 12.69 -0.80 12.42
N GLN A 19 12.33 -1.21 11.20
CA GLN A 19 11.96 -0.32 10.09
C GLN A 19 10.48 -0.46 9.75
N TRP A 20 9.63 -0.79 10.74
CA TRP A 20 8.18 -0.82 10.56
C TRP A 20 7.70 0.54 10.02
N ASN A 21 7.04 0.53 8.86
CA ASN A 21 6.72 1.76 8.14
C ASN A 21 5.48 2.45 8.71
N TRP A 22 5.69 3.23 9.79
CA TRP A 22 4.62 3.94 10.49
C TRP A 22 3.86 4.94 9.62
N LYS A 23 4.51 5.54 8.60
CA LYS A 23 3.87 6.44 7.65
C LYS A 23 2.81 5.71 6.85
N SER A 24 3.16 4.53 6.32
CA SER A 24 2.25 3.64 5.60
C SER A 24 1.14 3.11 6.51
N ALA A 25 1.47 2.78 7.75
CA ALA A 25 0.47 2.32 8.72
C ALA A 25 -0.60 3.38 9.00
N LEU A 26 -0.17 4.63 9.22
CA LEU A 26 -1.07 5.76 9.47
C LEU A 26 -1.92 6.09 8.23
N THR A 27 -1.31 6.27 7.06
CA THR A 27 -2.06 6.65 5.86
C THR A 27 -2.99 5.53 5.40
N SER A 28 -2.57 4.27 5.50
CA SER A 28 -3.40 3.12 5.18
C SER A 28 -4.56 2.96 6.15
N SER A 29 -4.34 3.08 7.46
CA SER A 29 -5.43 2.88 8.43
C SER A 29 -6.51 3.94 8.28
N LEU A 30 -6.13 5.21 8.06
CA LEU A 30 -7.06 6.30 7.82
C LEU A 30 -7.88 6.10 6.54
N THR A 31 -7.21 5.85 5.41
CA THR A 31 -7.91 5.69 4.11
C THR A 31 -8.82 4.47 4.09
N ARG A 32 -8.41 3.36 4.71
CA ARG A 32 -9.18 2.12 4.78
C ARG A 32 -10.35 2.19 5.73
N GLY A 33 -10.15 2.80 6.91
CA GLY A 33 -11.25 3.04 7.84
C GLY A 33 -12.38 3.80 7.16
N LEU A 34 -12.06 4.88 6.43
CA LEU A 34 -13.03 5.64 5.64
C LEU A 34 -13.69 4.79 4.54
N LEU A 35 -12.91 3.98 3.81
CA LEU A 35 -13.46 3.07 2.79
C LEU A 35 -14.50 2.11 3.40
N PHE A 36 -14.20 1.49 4.55
CA PHE A 36 -15.13 0.57 5.22
C PHE A 36 -16.33 1.28 5.83
N LEU A 37 -16.16 2.51 6.32
CA LEU A 37 -17.27 3.35 6.77
C LEU A 37 -18.25 3.57 5.61
N PHE A 38 -17.79 4.17 4.50
CA PHE A 38 -18.63 4.51 3.36
C PHE A 38 -19.25 3.29 2.68
N ALA A 39 -18.49 2.19 2.55
CA ALA A 39 -19.00 0.94 1.99
C ALA A 39 -20.16 0.34 2.81
N ASN A 40 -20.21 0.60 4.11
CA ASN A 40 -21.22 0.03 5.02
C ASN A 40 -22.27 1.04 5.51
N LEU A 41 -22.20 2.33 5.13
CA LEU A 41 -23.16 3.36 5.58
C LEU A 41 -24.63 2.98 5.32
N THR A 42 -24.90 2.44 4.14
CA THR A 42 -26.24 1.96 3.75
C THR A 42 -26.78 0.80 4.58
N ALA A 43 -25.93 0.10 5.35
CA ALA A 43 -26.33 -0.94 6.30
C ALA A 43 -26.59 -0.38 7.72
N GLY A 44 -26.51 0.94 7.88
CA GLY A 44 -26.74 1.64 9.14
C GLY A 44 -25.44 2.10 9.82
N TRP A 45 -25.54 3.21 10.55
CA TRP A 45 -24.40 3.88 11.20
C TRP A 45 -23.60 2.96 12.13
N ARG A 46 -24.28 2.18 12.97
CA ARG A 46 -23.64 1.23 13.90
C ARG A 46 -22.82 0.16 13.16
N ALA A 47 -23.34 -0.34 12.04
CA ALA A 47 -22.63 -1.31 11.21
C ALA A 47 -21.39 -0.68 10.55
N ALA A 48 -21.56 0.54 10.02
CA ALA A 48 -20.50 1.29 9.36
C ALA A 48 -19.34 1.64 10.29
N VAL A 49 -19.63 2.21 11.47
CA VAL A 49 -18.60 2.55 12.47
C VAL A 49 -17.89 1.29 12.97
N GLY A 50 -18.63 0.23 13.27
CA GLY A 50 -18.00 -1.02 13.69
C GLY A 50 -17.09 -1.62 12.62
N ALA A 51 -17.46 -1.54 11.34
CA ALA A 51 -16.60 -1.97 10.24
C ALA A 51 -15.35 -1.07 10.11
N MET A 52 -15.52 0.24 10.21
CA MET A 52 -14.43 1.23 10.20
C MET A 52 -13.42 0.97 11.33
N THR A 53 -13.89 0.81 12.58
CA THR A 53 -13.01 0.62 13.73
C THR A 53 -12.23 -0.68 13.63
N THR A 54 -12.87 -1.77 13.22
CA THR A 54 -12.21 -3.06 12.96
C THR A 54 -11.09 -2.90 11.93
N GLU A 55 -11.38 -2.28 10.79
CA GLU A 55 -10.38 -2.10 9.72
C GLU A 55 -9.27 -1.14 10.16
N TRP A 56 -9.61 -0.06 10.86
CA TRP A 56 -8.64 0.91 11.35
C TRP A 56 -7.61 0.28 12.29
N ILE A 57 -8.06 -0.53 13.26
CA ILE A 57 -7.17 -1.26 14.19
C ILE A 57 -6.34 -2.29 13.43
N PHE A 58 -6.99 -3.11 12.60
CA PHE A 58 -6.31 -4.14 11.80
C PHE A 58 -5.17 -3.52 10.96
N ARG A 59 -5.43 -2.40 10.29
CA ARG A 59 -4.45 -1.71 9.44
C ARG A 59 -3.40 -0.97 10.25
N ALA A 60 -3.76 -0.37 11.38
CA ALA A 60 -2.79 0.28 12.26
C ALA A 60 -1.70 -0.70 12.71
N ILE A 61 -2.03 -1.98 12.89
CA ILE A 61 -1.07 -3.03 13.27
C ILE A 61 -0.33 -3.56 12.02
N THR A 62 -1.07 -3.94 10.97
CA THR A 62 -0.52 -4.72 9.85
C THR A 62 0.14 -3.87 8.76
N SER A 63 -0.37 -2.67 8.48
CA SER A 63 0.03 -1.91 7.29
C SER A 63 1.46 -1.40 7.31
N GLY A 64 2.06 -1.21 8.48
CA GLY A 64 3.48 -0.85 8.55
C GLY A 64 4.40 -2.00 8.12
N PHE A 65 4.02 -3.26 8.37
CA PHE A 65 4.74 -4.44 7.86
C PHE A 65 4.70 -4.47 6.33
N TYR A 66 3.51 -4.29 5.74
CA TYR A 66 3.36 -4.23 4.29
C TYR A 66 4.10 -3.05 3.69
N GLY A 67 4.11 -1.89 4.36
CA GLY A 67 4.88 -0.72 3.94
C GLY A 67 6.39 -1.00 3.92
N SER A 68 6.94 -1.71 4.90
CA SER A 68 8.36 -2.10 4.92
C SER A 68 8.71 -3.12 3.83
N ILE A 69 7.82 -4.08 3.57
CA ILE A 69 7.97 -5.00 2.42
C ILE A 69 7.94 -4.21 1.12
N THR A 70 6.99 -3.29 0.96
CA THR A 70 6.86 -2.43 -0.22
C THR A 70 8.10 -1.58 -0.44
N GLN A 71 8.65 -0.99 0.63
CA GLN A 71 9.89 -0.20 0.59
C GLN A 71 11.06 -1.06 0.11
N THR A 72 11.19 -2.28 0.62
CA THR A 72 12.25 -3.22 0.24
C THR A 72 12.10 -3.70 -1.21
N LEU A 73 10.86 -3.96 -1.66
CA LEU A 73 10.56 -4.30 -3.05
C LEU A 73 10.79 -3.11 -3.98
N GLY A 74 10.65 -1.88 -3.48
CA GLY A 74 11.01 -0.67 -4.19
C GLY A 74 12.48 -0.62 -4.57
N GLU A 75 13.39 -1.19 -3.79
CA GLU A 75 14.83 -1.23 -4.09
C GLU A 75 15.20 -2.26 -5.17
N VAL A 76 14.26 -3.10 -5.62
CA VAL A 76 14.55 -4.15 -6.60
C VAL A 76 14.79 -3.54 -7.98
N GLU A 77 15.89 -3.96 -8.61
CA GLU A 77 16.11 -3.81 -10.04
C GLU A 77 15.94 -5.14 -10.77
N PRO A 78 15.27 -5.14 -11.95
CA PRO A 78 14.56 -4.03 -12.58
C PRO A 78 13.28 -3.60 -11.83
N ALA A 79 12.97 -2.29 -11.86
CA ALA A 79 11.84 -1.69 -11.13
C ALA A 79 10.47 -2.38 -11.32
N TRP A 80 10.18 -2.88 -12.52
CA TRP A 80 8.91 -3.53 -12.82
C TRP A 80 8.71 -4.84 -12.03
N GLN A 81 9.79 -5.56 -11.73
CA GLN A 81 9.71 -6.82 -10.98
C GLN A 81 9.27 -6.57 -9.54
N GLY A 82 9.86 -5.57 -8.87
CA GLY A 82 9.47 -5.17 -7.52
C GLY A 82 8.01 -4.74 -7.45
N SER A 83 7.57 -3.92 -8.41
CA SER A 83 6.19 -3.47 -8.52
C SER A 83 5.19 -4.61 -8.72
N LEU A 84 5.47 -5.55 -9.64
CA LEU A 84 4.58 -6.70 -9.87
C LEU A 84 4.49 -7.61 -8.64
N VAL A 85 5.62 -7.92 -8.01
CA VAL A 85 5.61 -8.74 -6.79
C VAL A 85 4.83 -8.04 -5.69
N ALA A 86 5.06 -6.75 -5.45
CA ALA A 86 4.30 -5.99 -4.45
C ALA A 86 2.80 -5.98 -4.76
N MET A 87 2.43 -5.75 -6.02
CA MET A 87 1.05 -5.65 -6.49
C MET A 87 0.25 -6.94 -6.31
N PHE A 88 0.87 -8.12 -6.32
CA PHE A 88 0.15 -9.38 -6.14
C PHE A 88 0.35 -9.99 -4.75
N LEU A 89 1.58 -9.99 -4.23
CA LEU A 89 1.91 -10.61 -2.95
C LEU A 89 1.22 -9.90 -1.78
N LEU A 90 1.22 -8.57 -1.78
CA LEU A 90 0.67 -7.81 -0.66
C LEU A 90 -0.86 -7.91 -0.56
N PRO A 91 -1.63 -7.74 -1.66
CA PRO A 91 -3.08 -7.99 -1.61
C PRO A 91 -3.40 -9.42 -1.19
N LEU A 92 -2.69 -10.43 -1.71
CA LEU A 92 -2.95 -11.82 -1.37
C LEU A 92 -2.86 -12.05 0.14
N ILE A 93 -1.76 -11.64 0.78
CA ILE A 93 -1.56 -11.83 2.22
C ILE A 93 -2.53 -10.96 3.03
N SER A 94 -2.65 -9.67 2.68
CA SER A 94 -3.43 -8.72 3.49
C SER A 94 -4.93 -8.98 3.44
N HIS A 95 -5.48 -9.30 2.27
CA HIS A 95 -6.91 -9.52 2.11
C HIS A 95 -7.38 -10.88 2.62
N SER A 96 -6.51 -11.90 2.66
CA SER A 96 -6.83 -13.16 3.35
C SER A 96 -7.08 -12.92 4.84
N MET A 97 -6.22 -12.13 5.51
CA MET A 97 -6.41 -11.80 6.93
C MET A 97 -7.57 -10.82 7.15
N GLU A 98 -7.70 -9.79 6.32
CA GLU A 98 -8.81 -8.83 6.38
C GLU A 98 -10.16 -9.52 6.22
N PHE A 99 -10.27 -10.44 5.26
CA PHE A 99 -11.46 -11.26 5.08
C PHE A 99 -11.77 -12.06 6.35
N GLY A 100 -10.79 -12.73 6.94
CA GLY A 100 -10.97 -13.48 8.19
C GLY A 100 -11.48 -12.62 9.34
N VAL A 101 -10.87 -11.46 9.58
CA VAL A 101 -11.26 -10.52 10.64
C VAL A 101 -12.69 -10.02 10.43
N HIS A 102 -13.04 -9.61 9.21
CA HIS A 102 -14.37 -9.07 8.93
C HIS A 102 -15.46 -10.14 8.83
N TYR A 103 -15.10 -11.37 8.44
CA TYR A 103 -15.98 -12.52 8.50
C TYR A 103 -16.38 -12.83 9.94
N LEU A 104 -15.40 -12.92 10.86
CA LEU A 104 -15.65 -13.15 12.28
C LEU A 104 -16.47 -12.02 12.94
N ARG A 105 -16.29 -10.77 12.49
CA ARG A 105 -17.06 -9.62 12.96
C ARG A 105 -18.49 -9.54 12.38
N GLY A 106 -18.82 -10.33 11.35
CA GLY A 106 -20.11 -10.25 10.68
C GLY A 106 -20.34 -8.90 9.98
N THR A 107 -19.35 -8.39 9.23
CA THR A 107 -19.51 -7.15 8.46
C THR A 107 -20.59 -7.30 7.39
N ALA A 108 -21.59 -6.40 7.40
CA ALA A 108 -22.78 -6.50 6.56
C ALA A 108 -22.48 -6.52 5.05
N LYS A 109 -21.65 -5.58 4.56
CA LYS A 109 -21.27 -5.50 3.14
C LYS A 109 -19.87 -6.04 2.87
N LEU A 110 -19.52 -7.18 3.50
CA LEU A 110 -18.18 -7.77 3.44
C LEU A 110 -17.63 -7.89 2.02
N LYS A 111 -18.37 -8.50 1.08
CA LYS A 111 -17.92 -8.70 -0.30
C LYS A 111 -17.56 -7.38 -0.98
N THR A 112 -18.44 -6.38 -0.89
CA THR A 112 -18.21 -5.05 -1.47
C THR A 112 -17.00 -4.37 -0.84
N SER A 113 -16.89 -4.42 0.50
CA SER A 113 -15.74 -3.86 1.21
C SER A 113 -14.43 -4.51 0.79
N ILE A 114 -14.36 -5.84 0.70
CA ILE A 114 -13.15 -6.57 0.30
C ILE A 114 -12.77 -6.29 -1.16
N ILE A 115 -13.73 -6.27 -2.09
CA ILE A 115 -13.43 -5.95 -3.50
C ILE A 115 -12.89 -4.53 -3.63
N ALA A 116 -13.55 -3.55 -3.01
CA ALA A 116 -13.08 -2.16 -3.01
C ALA A 116 -11.69 -2.06 -2.36
N SER A 117 -11.47 -2.83 -1.30
CA SER A 117 -10.19 -2.94 -0.61
C SER A 117 -9.10 -3.50 -1.55
N ILE A 118 -9.32 -4.62 -2.24
CA ILE A 118 -8.35 -5.22 -3.19
C ILE A 118 -7.95 -4.23 -4.27
N VAL A 119 -8.93 -3.60 -4.92
CA VAL A 119 -8.68 -2.62 -5.98
C VAL A 119 -7.85 -1.46 -5.44
N PHE A 120 -8.24 -0.88 -4.31
CA PHE A 120 -7.50 0.20 -3.67
C PHE A 120 -6.07 -0.25 -3.29
N THR A 121 -5.87 -1.48 -2.82
CA THR A 121 -4.54 -2.01 -2.51
C THR A 121 -3.65 -2.07 -3.74
N MET A 122 -4.15 -2.62 -4.85
CA MET A 122 -3.34 -2.76 -6.05
C MET A 122 -2.84 -1.40 -6.55
N PHE A 123 -3.74 -0.41 -6.65
CA PHE A 123 -3.36 0.96 -7.04
C PHE A 123 -2.44 1.63 -6.02
N SER A 124 -2.80 1.59 -4.73
CA SER A 124 -2.00 2.24 -3.67
C SER A 124 -0.63 1.59 -3.49
N THR A 125 -0.49 0.28 -3.68
CA THR A 125 0.80 -0.43 -3.64
C THR A 125 1.70 0.00 -4.79
N LEU A 126 1.19 0.05 -6.02
CA LEU A 126 1.97 0.54 -7.16
C LEU A 126 2.45 1.99 -6.94
N PHE A 127 1.55 2.84 -6.44
CA PHE A 127 1.90 4.21 -6.09
C PHE A 127 2.94 4.28 -4.96
N ASN A 128 2.79 3.48 -3.91
CA ASN A 128 3.74 3.42 -2.80
C ASN A 128 5.12 2.95 -3.26
N VAL A 129 5.20 1.92 -4.11
CA VAL A 129 6.48 1.51 -4.73
C VAL A 129 7.09 2.68 -5.51
N TYR A 130 6.30 3.37 -6.33
CA TYR A 130 6.74 4.52 -7.11
C TYR A 130 7.27 5.67 -6.23
N ALA A 131 6.58 5.99 -5.14
CA ALA A 131 6.94 7.06 -4.21
C ALA A 131 8.17 6.69 -3.36
N MET A 132 8.21 5.46 -2.83
CA MET A 132 9.31 4.96 -1.99
C MET A 132 10.61 4.85 -2.77
N ARG A 133 10.55 4.46 -4.05
CA ARG A 133 11.71 4.52 -4.97
C ARG A 133 12.30 5.92 -5.14
N ARG A 134 11.53 6.96 -4.84
CA ARG A 134 11.94 8.37 -4.91
C ARG A 134 12.21 8.97 -3.53
N GLY A 135 12.32 8.13 -2.51
CA GLY A 135 12.63 8.53 -1.14
C GLY A 135 11.45 9.13 -0.37
N THR A 136 10.23 9.03 -0.89
CA THR A 136 9.00 9.55 -0.25
C THR A 136 8.23 8.40 0.40
N MET A 137 7.63 8.62 1.58
CA MET A 137 6.97 7.57 2.38
C MET A 137 7.92 6.48 2.90
N VAL A 138 9.23 6.72 2.87
CA VAL A 138 10.27 5.82 3.37
C VAL A 138 10.50 6.08 4.87
N VAL A 139 10.81 5.04 5.63
CA VAL A 139 11.25 5.12 7.03
C VAL A 139 12.67 4.55 7.20
N GLY A 140 13.40 5.04 8.19
CA GLY A 140 14.78 4.62 8.46
C GLY A 140 15.68 5.80 8.85
N LYS A 141 17.00 5.56 8.89
CA LYS A 141 17.96 6.64 9.16
C LYS A 141 18.00 7.62 7.98
N GLY A 142 17.96 8.92 8.28
CA GLY A 142 18.08 9.99 7.27
C GLY A 142 16.82 10.24 6.44
N THR A 143 15.67 9.68 6.81
CA THR A 143 14.41 9.90 6.08
C THR A 143 13.75 11.22 6.46
N GLN A 144 12.97 11.78 5.52
CA GLN A 144 12.22 13.02 5.74
C GLN A 144 11.02 12.83 6.67
N SER A 145 10.46 13.93 7.18
CA SER A 145 9.23 13.89 7.97
C SER A 145 8.01 13.57 7.07
N LEU A 146 6.90 13.13 7.68
CA LEU A 146 5.66 12.90 6.95
C LEU A 146 5.13 14.19 6.29
N VAL A 147 5.32 15.34 6.92
CA VAL A 147 4.90 16.64 6.37
C VAL A 147 5.65 16.96 5.07
N GLU A 148 6.96 16.72 5.04
CA GLU A 148 7.75 16.90 3.82
C GLU A 148 7.36 15.91 2.72
N ASP A 149 7.04 14.66 3.08
CA ASP A 149 6.49 13.70 2.14
C ASP A 149 5.14 14.18 1.57
N MET A 150 4.26 14.73 2.40
CA MET A 150 2.96 15.25 1.97
C MET A 150 3.08 16.46 1.04
N LYS A 151 4.05 17.35 1.27
CA LYS A 151 4.35 18.47 0.35
C LYS A 151 4.79 17.98 -1.03
N ARG A 152 5.47 16.83 -1.11
CA ARG A 152 5.92 16.22 -2.37
C ARG A 152 4.82 15.41 -3.07
N MET A 153 3.74 15.10 -2.35
CA MET A 153 2.72 14.17 -2.80
C MET A 153 1.99 14.61 -4.09
N PRO A 154 1.64 15.90 -4.30
CA PRO A 154 1.06 16.35 -5.56
C PRO A 154 1.96 16.05 -6.77
N ARG A 155 3.28 16.28 -6.61
CA ARG A 155 4.27 15.96 -7.66
C ARG A 155 4.41 14.46 -7.88
N MET A 156 4.36 13.65 -6.82
CA MET A 156 4.39 12.20 -6.93
C MET A 156 3.18 11.66 -7.67
N ILE A 157 1.97 12.15 -7.36
CA ILE A 157 0.73 11.78 -8.05
C ILE A 157 0.81 12.15 -9.54
N ALA A 158 1.17 13.40 -9.86
CA ALA A 158 1.31 13.84 -11.25
C ALA A 158 2.36 13.00 -12.00
N GLY A 159 3.49 12.69 -11.36
CA GLY A 159 4.53 11.84 -11.93
C GLY A 159 4.06 10.41 -12.17
N PHE A 160 3.31 9.82 -11.24
CA PHE A 160 2.77 8.46 -11.35
C PHE A 160 1.73 8.36 -12.49
N VAL A 161 0.77 9.29 -12.53
CA VAL A 161 -0.28 9.31 -13.55
C VAL A 161 0.30 9.52 -14.96
N THR A 162 1.36 10.34 -15.08
CA THR A 162 2.02 10.58 -16.37
C THR A 162 3.08 9.54 -16.75
N ALA A 163 3.44 8.60 -15.86
CA ALA A 163 4.51 7.64 -16.11
C ALA A 163 4.18 6.70 -17.28
N VAL A 164 2.98 6.12 -17.30
CA VAL A 164 2.55 5.20 -18.36
C VAL A 164 2.39 5.93 -19.70
N PRO A 165 1.64 7.06 -19.80
CA PRO A 165 1.55 7.82 -21.05
C PRO A 165 2.91 8.24 -21.61
N ARG A 166 3.83 8.72 -20.75
CA ARG A 166 5.18 9.11 -21.20
C ARG A 166 5.98 7.94 -21.74
N GLN A 167 5.86 6.76 -21.12
CA GLN A 167 6.57 5.57 -21.59
C GLN A 167 6.03 5.13 -22.95
N VAL A 168 4.71 5.11 -23.13
CA VAL A 168 4.06 4.78 -24.41
C VAL A 168 4.48 5.76 -25.50
N LEU A 169 4.43 7.07 -25.23
CA LEU A 169 4.84 8.11 -26.19
C LEU A 169 6.31 7.99 -26.60
N ARG A 170 7.21 7.65 -25.67
CA ARG A 170 8.63 7.41 -25.96
C ARG A 170 8.80 6.20 -26.88
N THR A 171 8.19 5.07 -26.54
CA THR A 171 8.28 3.86 -27.37
C THR A 171 7.68 4.06 -28.76
N LEU A 172 6.60 4.84 -28.90
CA LEU A 172 6.04 5.19 -30.20
C LEU A 172 7.00 6.08 -31.01
N ARG A 173 7.61 7.09 -30.37
CA ARG A 173 8.61 7.95 -31.01
C ARG A 173 9.83 7.15 -31.49
N ASP A 174 10.34 6.25 -30.66
CA ASP A 174 11.51 5.43 -30.98
C ASP A 174 11.25 4.41 -32.10
N ARG A 175 9.98 4.04 -32.34
CA ARG A 175 9.58 3.15 -33.45
C ARG A 175 9.27 3.89 -34.76
N LEU A 176 9.08 5.21 -34.70
CA LEU A 176 8.74 6.06 -35.85
C LEU A 176 9.93 6.88 -36.36
N ALA A 177 11.05 6.89 -35.63
CA ALA A 177 12.34 7.47 -36.02
C ALA A 177 13.24 6.39 -36.63
#